data_AF-A0A1F5SEC0-F1
#
_entry.id   AF-A0A1F5SEC0-F1
#
_cell.length_a   1.000
_cell.length_b   1.000
_cell.length_c   1.000
_cell.angle_alpha   90.00
_cell.angle_beta   90.00
_cell.angle_gamma   90.00
#
_symmetry.space_group_name_H-M   'P 1'
#
loop_
_entity.id
_entity.type
_entity.pdbx_description
1 polymer ?
#
loop_
_entity_poly.entity_id
_entity_poly.type
_entity_poly.pdbx_seq_one_letter_code
_entity_poly.pdbx_strand_id
1 'polypeptide(L)'
;MKKTSSVFLFFLTLAFLLIGCSGGGGAGGESGADDPGNHDNGGIPLPLAPTAAIWASSEAINEGESVLISWETANGTAELSPPVVYDAPAAGSIDVIPAATTTYTVTCRTPDGRTESAGVTVKVNPAPVRSCRAPEIPYFELLPERILTPGSGLVTLAFKTAENADRIEIDLENGETIPLVRVCEANWSVSVDSEKLLLNYVPEEPRVVVGYLDAYSGPDRISRRNLILPVRTAAMPDTDMRIIDHSRQRSGRVLNIRYDGEIFLGGQSSTYDPVWRAIENTVKNELGERDIYVLIGQVEAFANRTGGGKVISFPNLFFFDLASRGTIHEIGHCLGLAYSSHPSLRDPAAGGHWAPGNAALGIMGWSLPGGAGATFPYRLEAGDDPDTTGLWVTPIAMEFNDLELYKMGALPKERVAPITQFTDPAAAISWFNNPYPLPSCGESCQRLDVPSRPVSIDEIIAADGETPPAAKTGLTLGTVVLTRGRLLSPDEMSFIEYMAKRGESEDPSIGVHEGLWSYAGKPFRAATRGLFTISASID
;
A
#
# COMPACT_ATOMS: atom_id res chain seq x y z
N MET A 1 26.08 30.85 -43.08
CA MET A 1 25.82 32.05 -42.27
C MET A 1 25.41 31.56 -40.88
N LYS A 2 26.31 31.31 -39.90
CA LYS A 2 27.20 32.20 -39.10
C LYS A 2 26.49 33.33 -38.35
N LYS A 3 26.35 33.18 -37.02
CA LYS A 3 26.76 34.07 -35.89
C LYS A 3 26.25 33.48 -34.55
N THR A 4 27.05 32.90 -33.65
CA THR A 4 28.02 33.44 -32.64
C THR A 4 27.37 34.08 -31.40
N SER A 5 27.48 33.45 -30.21
CA SER A 5 28.33 33.82 -29.02
C SER A 5 27.51 34.59 -27.95
N SER A 6 27.63 34.36 -26.64
CA SER A 6 28.86 34.51 -25.82
C SER A 6 28.90 33.68 -24.53
N VAL A 7 30.09 33.12 -24.30
CA VAL A 7 30.72 32.72 -23.04
C VAL A 7 31.22 33.97 -22.31
N PHE A 8 31.23 33.99 -20.98
CA PHE A 8 32.06 34.93 -20.21
C PHE A 8 33.03 34.16 -19.30
N LEU A 9 34.31 34.41 -19.58
CA LEU A 9 35.53 33.94 -18.94
C LEU A 9 36.32 35.21 -18.59
N PHE A 10 36.81 35.38 -17.36
CA PHE A 10 37.79 36.43 -17.00
C PHE A 10 38.39 36.11 -15.62
N PHE A 11 39.69 36.18 -15.31
CA PHE A 11 40.96 36.12 -16.04
C PHE A 11 42.02 35.71 -15.00
N LEU A 12 42.97 34.88 -15.41
CA LEU A 12 44.21 34.58 -14.68
C LEU A 12 45.21 35.72 -14.98
N THR A 13 45.90 36.25 -13.97
CA THR A 13 47.12 37.05 -14.19
C THR A 13 48.27 36.53 -13.34
N LEU A 14 49.26 36.02 -14.05
CA LEU A 14 50.58 35.58 -13.61
C LEU A 14 51.59 36.66 -14.04
N ALA A 15 52.54 37.03 -13.18
CA ALA A 15 53.77 37.68 -13.60
C ALA A 15 54.93 37.26 -12.67
N PHE A 16 55.95 36.69 -13.32
CA PHE A 16 57.23 36.19 -12.81
C PHE A 16 58.27 37.31 -12.63
N LEU A 17 59.25 37.18 -11.71
CA LEU A 17 60.63 36.68 -11.94
C LEU A 17 61.58 37.06 -10.77
N LEU A 18 62.70 36.32 -10.69
CA LEU A 18 63.68 36.07 -9.62
C LEU A 18 64.83 37.10 -9.44
N ILE A 19 65.66 36.82 -8.40
CA ILE A 19 67.04 37.26 -8.05
C ILE A 19 67.04 38.39 -6.98
N GLY A 20 67.80 38.41 -5.87
CA GLY A 20 68.86 37.57 -5.27
C GLY A 20 69.57 38.36 -4.12
N CYS A 21 70.27 37.63 -3.24
CA CYS A 21 71.42 37.96 -2.35
C CYS A 21 71.59 39.29 -1.54
N SER A 22 71.83 39.07 -0.24
CA SER A 22 72.85 39.64 0.71
C SER A 22 73.06 41.16 0.92
N GLY A 23 73.06 41.54 2.21
CA GLY A 23 74.27 42.05 2.88
C GLY A 23 74.40 43.55 3.19
N GLY A 24 74.53 43.86 4.48
CA GLY A 24 75.59 44.75 4.99
C GLY A 24 75.29 46.24 5.26
N GLY A 25 75.40 46.64 6.54
CA GLY A 25 76.41 47.65 6.92
C GLY A 25 75.95 48.99 7.52
N GLY A 26 76.25 49.16 8.81
CA GLY A 26 76.72 50.42 9.44
C GLY A 26 75.66 51.35 10.05
N ALA A 27 75.94 52.18 11.06
CA ALA A 27 77.06 52.33 11.99
C ALA A 27 76.68 53.43 13.01
N GLY A 28 77.20 53.35 14.24
CA GLY A 28 77.41 54.47 15.20
C GLY A 28 76.18 54.92 16.01
N GLY A 29 76.27 55.24 17.30
CA GLY A 29 77.40 55.35 18.21
C GLY A 29 76.92 55.68 19.63
N GLU A 30 77.67 55.16 20.61
CA GLU A 30 77.97 55.59 21.98
C GLU A 30 77.02 56.53 22.77
N SER A 31 76.63 56.07 23.97
CA SER A 31 77.03 56.61 25.29
C SER A 31 76.03 56.10 26.35
N GLY A 32 76.47 55.38 27.37
CA GLY A 32 76.80 55.98 28.66
C GLY A 32 76.34 55.02 29.77
N ALA A 33 77.10 54.99 30.86
CA ALA A 33 77.19 53.88 31.81
C ALA A 33 76.16 53.90 32.97
N ASP A 34 76.03 52.70 33.55
CA ASP A 34 75.74 52.31 34.95
C ASP A 34 74.42 52.71 35.65
N ASP A 35 73.58 51.70 35.92
CA ASP A 35 72.96 51.49 37.25
C ASP A 35 72.60 49.98 37.44
N PRO A 36 72.90 49.32 38.58
CA PRO A 36 72.73 47.89 38.76
C PRO A 36 71.43 47.56 39.51
N GLY A 37 70.71 46.55 39.00
CA GLY A 37 69.75 45.78 39.79
C GLY A 37 68.36 45.73 39.19
N ASN A 38 68.08 44.69 38.39
CA ASN A 38 66.78 44.04 38.46
C ASN A 38 66.89 42.57 38.03
N HIS A 39 66.30 41.70 38.84
CA HIS A 39 66.16 40.28 38.55
C HIS A 39 65.08 40.09 37.48
N ASP A 40 65.46 39.85 36.23
CA ASP A 40 64.52 39.29 35.25
C ASP A 40 64.36 37.80 35.51
N ASN A 41 63.25 37.48 36.21
CA ASN A 41 62.64 36.18 36.19
C ASN A 41 62.34 35.82 34.73
N GLY A 42 62.93 34.73 34.23
CA GLY A 42 62.50 34.10 32.99
C GLY A 42 61.01 33.82 33.05
N GLY A 43 60.22 34.65 32.37
CA GLY A 43 58.79 34.47 32.23
C GLY A 43 58.53 33.12 31.58
N ILE A 44 57.82 32.25 32.29
CA ILE A 44 57.21 31.05 31.71
C ILE A 44 56.36 31.54 30.52
N PRO A 45 56.53 31.00 29.29
CA PRO A 45 55.67 31.36 28.18
C PRO A 45 54.21 31.16 28.60
N LEU A 46 53.38 32.20 28.50
CA LEU A 46 51.95 32.09 28.77
C LEU A 46 51.38 30.96 27.89
N PRO A 47 50.61 30.01 28.46
CA PRO A 47 50.11 28.89 27.68
C PRO A 47 49.16 29.41 26.60
N LEU A 48 49.39 28.99 25.35
CA LEU A 48 48.64 29.45 24.17
C LEU A 48 47.14 29.18 24.36
N ALA A 49 46.29 30.13 23.96
CA ALA A 49 44.84 29.98 24.03
C ALA A 49 44.36 28.95 22.99
N PRO A 50 43.37 28.11 23.31
CA PRO A 50 42.77 27.20 22.33
C PRO A 50 42.09 28.01 21.22
N THR A 51 42.13 27.50 19.99
CA THR A 51 41.34 28.03 18.87
C THR A 51 40.51 26.92 18.25
N ALA A 52 39.37 27.30 17.67
CA ALA A 52 38.46 26.39 16.99
C ALA A 52 37.78 27.11 15.81
N ALA A 53 37.71 26.44 14.66
CA ALA A 53 37.00 26.88 13.47
C ALA A 53 36.32 25.67 12.82
N ILE A 54 35.11 25.86 12.30
CA ILE A 54 34.33 24.81 11.63
C ILE A 54 33.53 25.43 10.49
N TRP A 55 33.42 24.70 9.38
CA TRP A 55 32.60 25.09 8.22
C TRP A 55 32.02 23.87 7.53
N ALA A 56 30.99 24.09 6.72
CA ALA A 56 30.35 23.08 5.91
C ALA A 56 30.55 23.39 4.42
N SER A 57 30.62 22.37 3.57
CA SER A 57 30.64 22.56 2.11
C SER A 57 29.36 23.20 1.58
N SER A 58 28.25 23.07 2.32
CA SER A 58 27.00 23.80 2.11
C SER A 58 26.29 24.06 3.44
N GLU A 59 25.73 25.26 3.61
CA GLU A 59 24.92 25.62 4.77
C GLU A 59 23.45 25.17 4.62
N ALA A 60 23.05 24.77 3.42
CA ALA A 60 21.73 24.25 3.12
C ALA A 60 21.80 23.07 2.15
N ILE A 61 21.15 21.97 2.50
CA ILE A 61 21.03 20.78 1.67
C ILE A 61 19.57 20.33 1.62
N ASN A 62 19.21 19.50 0.64
CA ASN A 62 17.94 18.77 0.67
C ASN A 62 18.07 17.52 1.51
N GLU A 63 16.96 17.08 2.09
CA GLU A 63 16.89 15.81 2.83
C GLU A 63 17.46 14.64 2.01
N GLY A 64 18.34 13.85 2.63
CA GLY A 64 19.03 12.71 1.99
C GLY A 64 20.33 13.05 1.26
N GLU A 65 20.69 14.33 1.10
CA GLU A 65 21.99 14.75 0.56
C GLU A 65 23.10 14.68 1.63
N SER A 66 24.34 14.47 1.19
CA SER A 66 25.53 14.52 2.05
C SER A 66 26.13 15.92 2.09
N VAL A 67 26.68 16.31 3.24
CA VAL A 67 27.47 17.53 3.41
C VAL A 67 28.82 17.19 4.03
N LEU A 68 29.88 17.88 3.59
CA LEU A 68 31.23 17.73 4.13
C LEU A 68 31.43 18.77 5.24
N ILE A 69 31.61 18.32 6.48
CA ILE A 69 31.96 19.17 7.62
C ILE A 69 33.47 19.17 7.78
N SER A 70 34.10 20.35 7.82
CA SER A 70 35.54 20.52 7.99
C SER A 70 35.85 21.42 9.17
N TRP A 71 36.94 21.15 9.88
CA TRP A 71 37.33 21.91 11.06
C TRP A 71 38.85 22.08 11.17
N GLU A 72 39.23 23.11 11.92
CA GLU A 72 40.61 23.38 12.35
C GLU A 72 40.62 23.82 13.82
N THR A 73 41.58 23.33 14.60
CA THR A 73 41.82 23.71 15.98
C THR A 73 43.32 23.90 16.24
N ALA A 74 43.67 24.68 17.25
CA ALA A 74 45.05 24.81 17.71
C ALA A 74 45.15 24.83 19.23
N ASN A 75 46.35 24.50 19.73
CA ASN A 75 46.74 24.59 21.14
C ASN A 75 45.98 23.66 22.11
N GLY A 76 45.29 22.63 21.60
CA GLY A 76 44.57 21.65 22.40
C GLY A 76 44.15 20.40 21.63
N THR A 77 43.33 19.56 22.26
CA THR A 77 42.70 18.35 21.71
C THR A 77 41.32 18.69 21.16
N ALA A 78 40.96 18.17 19.99
CA ALA A 78 39.68 18.48 19.33
C ALA A 78 38.62 17.41 19.59
N GLU A 79 37.38 17.83 19.76
CA GLU A 79 36.19 16.97 19.81
C GLU A 79 35.14 17.54 18.87
N LEU A 80 34.64 16.74 17.92
CA LEU A 80 33.52 17.10 17.04
C LEU A 80 32.23 16.45 17.56
N SER A 81 31.09 17.14 17.47
CA SER A 81 29.77 16.57 17.75
C SER A 81 28.65 17.33 17.03
N PRO A 82 27.65 16.65 16.41
CA PRO A 82 27.53 15.20 16.12
C PRO A 82 28.15 14.81 14.75
N PRO A 83 28.45 13.52 14.46
CA PRO A 83 28.64 12.46 15.44
C PRO A 83 29.79 12.80 16.38
N VAL A 84 29.82 12.17 17.55
CA VAL A 84 30.90 12.42 18.53
C VAL A 84 32.19 11.77 18.02
N VAL A 85 33.20 12.59 17.75
CA VAL A 85 34.56 12.17 17.41
C VAL A 85 35.49 12.72 18.48
N TYR A 86 35.89 11.86 19.43
CA TYR A 86 36.91 12.17 20.42
C TYR A 86 38.31 12.18 19.79
N ASP A 87 39.20 13.03 20.31
CA ASP A 87 40.58 13.17 19.85
C ASP A 87 40.68 13.36 18.33
N ALA A 88 39.76 14.17 17.77
CA ALA A 88 39.77 14.52 16.36
C ALA A 88 41.10 15.19 15.98
N PRO A 89 41.60 14.98 14.74
CA PRO A 89 42.81 15.68 14.29
C PRO A 89 42.62 17.19 14.33
N ALA A 90 43.71 17.91 14.57
CA ALA A 90 43.71 19.38 14.63
C ALA A 90 43.21 20.04 13.34
N ALA A 91 43.30 19.35 12.20
CA ALA A 91 42.58 19.70 10.98
C ALA A 91 41.96 18.42 10.41
N GLY A 92 40.67 18.45 10.08
CA GLY A 92 39.95 17.26 9.61
C GLY A 92 38.68 17.57 8.86
N SER A 93 38.10 16.53 8.26
CA SER A 93 36.83 16.60 7.56
C SER A 93 36.05 15.29 7.66
N ILE A 94 34.72 15.36 7.67
CA ILE A 94 33.82 14.20 7.69
C ILE A 94 32.59 14.44 6.80
N ASP A 95 32.22 13.44 6.01
CA ASP A 95 30.95 13.41 5.28
C ASP A 95 29.83 12.95 6.20
N VAL A 96 28.73 13.69 6.22
CA VAL A 96 27.56 13.41 7.06
C VAL A 96 26.27 13.57 6.25
N ILE A 97 25.25 12.80 6.61
CA ILE A 97 23.91 12.85 6.01
C ILE A 97 22.92 13.18 7.13
N PRO A 98 22.71 14.48 7.46
CA PRO A 98 21.81 14.86 8.53
C PRO A 98 20.34 14.66 8.12
N ALA A 99 19.58 13.95 8.96
CA ALA A 99 18.15 13.72 8.75
C ALA A 99 17.27 14.94 9.12
N ALA A 100 17.82 15.90 9.85
CA ALA A 100 17.14 17.14 10.23
C ALA A 100 18.16 18.29 10.29
N THR A 101 17.68 19.53 10.33
CA THR A 101 18.56 20.69 10.52
C THR A 101 19.42 20.49 11.78
N THR A 102 20.74 20.40 11.59
CA THR A 102 21.68 19.95 12.61
C THR A 102 22.79 20.98 12.78
N THR A 103 23.14 21.28 14.04
CA THR A 103 24.29 22.12 14.38
C THR A 103 25.47 21.24 14.78
N TYR A 104 26.56 21.36 14.04
CA TYR A 104 27.84 20.70 14.29
C TYR A 104 28.73 21.62 15.11
N THR A 105 29.31 21.11 16.19
CA THR A 105 30.19 21.85 17.09
C THR A 105 31.54 21.14 17.18
N VAL A 106 32.63 21.89 16.98
CA VAL A 106 33.98 21.45 17.33
C VAL A 106 34.43 22.16 18.60
N THR A 107 35.02 21.43 19.54
CA THR A 107 35.55 21.94 20.81
C THR A 107 37.02 21.61 20.92
N CYS A 108 37.87 22.62 21.14
CA CYS A 108 39.29 22.46 21.41
C CYS A 108 39.56 22.61 22.92
N ARG A 109 40.25 21.65 23.54
CA ARG A 109 40.59 21.65 24.97
C ARG A 109 42.09 21.61 25.20
N THR A 110 42.63 22.59 25.90
CA THR A 110 44.05 22.63 26.30
C THR A 110 44.32 21.72 27.50
N PRO A 111 45.58 21.28 27.72
CA PRO A 111 45.93 20.44 28.88
C PRO A 111 45.67 21.12 30.24
N ASP A 112 45.72 22.46 30.29
CA ASP A 112 45.40 23.26 31.47
C ASP A 112 43.89 23.52 31.66
N GLY A 113 43.04 22.91 30.83
CA GLY A 113 41.58 22.87 31.02
C GLY A 113 40.81 24.02 30.39
N ARG A 114 41.44 24.90 29.61
CA ARG A 114 40.75 25.94 28.83
C ARG A 114 40.11 25.32 27.59
N THR A 115 38.97 25.86 27.17
CA THR A 115 38.23 25.37 26.01
C THR A 115 37.81 26.51 25.10
N GLU A 116 37.80 26.24 23.79
CA GLU A 116 37.16 27.09 22.77
C GLU A 116 36.27 26.21 21.89
N SER A 117 35.09 26.68 21.51
CA SER A 117 34.15 25.94 20.66
C SER A 117 33.66 26.79 19.49
N ALA A 118 33.48 26.17 18.33
CA ALA A 118 32.88 26.78 17.15
C ALA A 118 31.76 25.88 16.59
N GLY A 119 30.70 26.48 16.05
CA GLY A 119 29.55 25.76 15.52
C GLY A 119 29.14 26.18 14.11
N VAL A 120 28.69 25.22 13.29
CA VAL A 120 28.06 25.45 11.98
C VAL A 120 26.71 24.73 11.92
N THR A 121 25.68 25.42 11.45
CA THR A 121 24.35 24.84 11.29
C THR A 121 24.10 24.52 9.84
N VAL A 122 23.81 23.25 9.54
CA VAL A 122 23.37 22.81 8.22
C VAL A 122 21.85 22.72 8.24
N LYS A 123 21.21 23.58 7.45
CA LYS A 123 19.77 23.55 7.25
C LYS A 123 19.42 22.41 6.30
N VAL A 124 18.60 21.47 6.77
CA VAL A 124 18.01 20.44 5.90
C VAL A 124 16.66 20.97 5.43
N ASN A 125 16.59 21.32 4.16
CA ASN A 125 15.33 21.65 3.52
C ASN A 125 14.56 20.34 3.31
N PRO A 126 13.26 20.29 3.68
CA PRO A 126 12.40 19.18 3.29
C PRO A 126 12.50 18.97 1.78
N ALA A 127 12.55 17.72 1.34
CA ALA A 127 12.55 17.42 -0.08
C ALA A 127 11.39 18.17 -0.77
N PRO A 128 11.59 18.78 -1.95
CA PRO A 128 10.55 19.55 -2.61
C PRO A 128 9.31 18.66 -2.82
N VAL A 129 8.23 19.06 -2.14
CA VAL A 129 6.92 18.42 -2.21
C VAL A 129 6.45 18.53 -3.65
N ARG A 130 6.49 17.43 -4.41
CA ARG A 130 5.97 17.44 -5.77
C ARG A 130 4.45 17.59 -5.66
N SER A 131 3.85 18.55 -6.36
CA SER A 131 2.40 18.55 -6.59
C SER A 131 2.03 17.18 -7.16
N CYS A 132 1.11 16.48 -6.50
CA CYS A 132 0.69 15.15 -6.91
C CYS A 132 -0.01 15.27 -8.29
N ARG A 133 0.75 15.14 -9.39
CA ARG A 133 0.24 15.08 -10.76
C ARG A 133 0.20 13.65 -11.30
N ALA A 134 -0.04 12.68 -10.41
CA ALA A 134 -0.45 11.34 -10.78
C ALA A 134 -1.97 11.24 -10.58
N PRO A 135 -2.70 10.45 -11.41
CA PRO A 135 -4.10 10.12 -11.10
C PRO A 135 -4.15 9.54 -9.68
N GLU A 136 -5.23 9.79 -8.94
CA GLU A 136 -5.39 9.36 -7.55
C GLU A 136 -4.77 7.98 -7.27
N ILE A 137 -3.70 7.94 -6.46
CA ILE A 137 -3.26 6.69 -5.83
C ILE A 137 -4.40 6.27 -4.93
N PRO A 138 -5.14 5.17 -5.17
CA PRO A 138 -6.30 4.88 -4.34
C PRO A 138 -5.85 4.46 -2.94
N TYR A 139 -4.80 3.62 -2.85
CA TYR A 139 -4.31 3.08 -1.57
C TYR A 139 -2.81 2.65 -1.58
N PHE A 140 -2.32 1.89 -2.58
CA PHE A 140 -0.95 1.33 -2.63
C PHE A 140 -0.45 1.11 -4.06
N GLU A 141 0.84 1.36 -4.31
CA GLU A 141 1.56 1.08 -5.56
C GLU A 141 2.97 0.49 -5.29
N LEU A 142 3.38 -0.45 -6.16
CA LEU A 142 4.75 -0.95 -6.26
C LEU A 142 5.35 -0.42 -7.56
N LEU A 143 6.52 0.23 -7.48
CA LEU A 143 7.15 0.87 -8.62
C LEU A 143 8.59 0.33 -8.82
N PRO A 144 8.95 -0.10 -10.05
CA PRO A 144 8.03 -0.37 -11.16
C PRO A 144 7.04 -1.49 -10.79
N GLU A 145 5.81 -1.43 -11.32
CA GLU A 145 4.85 -2.51 -11.13
C GLU A 145 5.39 -3.76 -11.81
N ARG A 146 5.63 -4.81 -11.01
CA ARG A 146 6.18 -6.10 -11.44
C ARG A 146 5.95 -7.14 -10.35
N ILE A 147 6.09 -8.41 -10.75
CA ILE A 147 6.22 -9.53 -9.82
C ILE A 147 7.65 -9.55 -9.29
N LEU A 148 7.82 -9.67 -7.97
CA LEU A 148 9.14 -9.68 -7.36
C LEU A 148 9.73 -11.08 -7.35
N THR A 149 11.03 -11.15 -7.60
CA THR A 149 11.87 -12.34 -7.38
C THR A 149 12.97 -11.97 -6.40
N PRO A 150 13.47 -12.87 -5.52
CA PRO A 150 14.65 -12.58 -4.72
C PRO A 150 15.80 -12.01 -5.57
N GLY A 151 16.40 -10.89 -5.14
CA GLY A 151 17.46 -10.20 -5.90
C GLY A 151 16.97 -9.32 -7.06
N SER A 152 15.69 -8.97 -7.13
CA SER A 152 15.14 -8.05 -8.15
C SER A 152 15.64 -6.60 -8.03
N GLY A 153 16.45 -6.31 -7.02
CA GLY A 153 17.00 -4.99 -6.72
C GLY A 153 16.01 -4.04 -6.05
N LEU A 154 16.27 -2.74 -6.17
CA LEU A 154 15.49 -1.70 -5.53
C LEU A 154 14.05 -1.62 -6.06
N VAL A 155 13.08 -1.49 -5.15
CA VAL A 155 11.67 -1.22 -5.45
C VAL A 155 11.17 -0.07 -4.61
N THR A 156 10.26 0.73 -5.16
CA THR A 156 9.59 1.80 -4.42
C THR A 156 8.19 1.34 -4.06
N LEU A 157 7.87 1.38 -2.77
CA LEU A 157 6.52 1.21 -2.26
C LEU A 157 5.93 2.62 -2.06
N ALA A 158 4.76 2.88 -2.63
CA ALA A 158 4.03 4.14 -2.46
C ALA A 158 2.65 3.89 -1.89
N PHE A 159 2.21 4.75 -0.97
CA PHE A 159 0.95 4.60 -0.23
C PHE A 159 0.22 5.93 -0.14
N LYS A 160 -1.12 5.90 -0.24
CA LYS A 160 -1.98 7.02 0.14
C LYS A 160 -2.69 6.66 1.44
N THR A 161 -2.61 7.51 2.44
CA THR A 161 -3.22 7.26 3.76
C THR A 161 -4.50 8.08 3.95
N ALA A 162 -5.48 7.58 4.69
CA ALA A 162 -6.59 8.42 5.16
C ALA A 162 -6.03 9.47 6.14
N GLU A 163 -6.42 10.73 5.96
CA GLU A 163 -5.70 11.93 6.46
C GLU A 163 -5.45 11.99 7.99
N ASN A 164 -4.39 12.74 8.36
CA ASN A 164 -3.82 13.03 9.70
C ASN A 164 -2.74 12.10 10.27
N ALA A 165 -2.12 11.23 9.46
CA ALA A 165 -0.88 10.58 9.88
C ALA A 165 0.31 11.54 9.79
N ASP A 166 1.15 11.61 10.83
CA ASP A 166 2.41 12.38 10.86
C ASP A 166 3.65 11.52 10.61
N ARG A 167 3.53 10.20 10.78
CA ARG A 167 4.59 9.21 10.55
C ARG A 167 4.00 7.90 10.02
N ILE A 168 4.61 7.35 8.98
CA ILE A 168 4.29 6.03 8.42
C ILE A 168 5.55 5.18 8.43
N GLU A 169 5.41 3.92 8.84
CA GLU A 169 6.50 2.96 8.91
C GLU A 169 6.04 1.59 8.38
N ILE A 170 6.97 0.84 7.80
CA ILE A 170 6.80 -0.59 7.59
C ILE A 170 7.46 -1.30 8.76
N ASP A 171 6.68 -2.03 9.54
CA ASP A 171 7.14 -2.95 10.58
C ASP A 171 7.33 -4.34 9.96
N LEU A 172 8.57 -4.73 9.70
CA LEU A 172 8.89 -6.01 9.09
C LEU A 172 8.68 -7.16 10.08
N GLU A 173 8.40 -8.37 9.58
CA GLU A 173 8.21 -9.54 10.46
C GLU A 173 9.44 -9.90 11.30
N ASN A 174 10.64 -9.46 10.92
CA ASN A 174 11.86 -9.61 11.71
C ASN A 174 12.00 -8.57 12.85
N GLY A 175 11.04 -7.67 13.01
CA GLY A 175 11.01 -6.60 14.01
C GLY A 175 11.76 -5.31 13.63
N GLU A 176 12.33 -5.24 12.43
CA GLU A 176 12.94 -4.01 11.92
C GLU A 176 11.86 -3.07 11.36
N THR A 177 12.00 -1.77 11.64
CA THR A 177 11.10 -0.75 11.09
C THR A 177 11.76 0.06 9.96
N ILE A 178 11.01 0.33 8.91
CA ILE A 178 11.44 1.17 7.78
C ILE A 178 10.53 2.41 7.72
N PRO A 179 11.04 3.62 7.99
CA PRO A 179 10.25 4.83 7.86
C PRO A 179 9.97 5.18 6.39
N LEU A 180 8.78 5.69 6.13
CA LEU A 180 8.41 6.24 4.84
C LEU A 180 8.60 7.75 4.80
N VAL A 181 8.94 8.26 3.63
CA VAL A 181 9.07 9.69 3.35
C VAL A 181 7.76 10.22 2.81
N ARG A 182 7.27 11.34 3.37
CA ARG A 182 6.09 12.03 2.85
C ARG A 182 6.44 12.67 1.50
N VAL A 183 5.74 12.26 0.45
CA VAL A 183 5.94 12.78 -0.92
C VAL A 183 5.12 14.04 -1.12
N CYS A 184 3.81 13.98 -0.85
CA CYS A 184 2.87 15.09 -0.98
C CYS A 184 1.54 14.77 -0.29
N GLU A 185 0.95 15.74 0.41
CA GLU A 185 -0.33 15.56 1.10
C GLU A 185 -0.35 14.29 1.96
N ALA A 186 -1.19 13.31 1.58
CA ALA A 186 -1.33 12.00 2.21
C ALA A 186 -0.56 10.87 1.53
N ASN A 187 0.30 11.19 0.56
CA ASN A 187 1.12 10.22 -0.18
C ASN A 187 2.50 10.06 0.44
N TRP A 188 2.90 8.82 0.62
CA TRP A 188 4.14 8.40 1.26
C TRP A 188 4.86 7.39 0.39
N SER A 189 6.18 7.35 0.45
CA SER A 189 6.94 6.34 -0.26
C SER A 189 8.22 5.94 0.44
N VAL A 190 8.72 4.76 0.10
CA VAL A 190 10.06 4.30 0.48
C VAL A 190 10.63 3.42 -0.61
N SER A 191 11.93 3.55 -0.87
CA SER A 191 12.66 2.64 -1.75
C SER A 191 13.46 1.66 -0.92
N VAL A 192 13.25 0.38 -1.14
CA VAL A 192 13.83 -0.71 -0.36
C VAL A 192 14.36 -1.78 -1.30
N ASP A 193 15.47 -2.42 -0.96
CA ASP A 193 15.92 -3.58 -1.71
C ASP A 193 14.90 -4.72 -1.56
N SER A 194 14.55 -5.36 -2.68
CA SER A 194 13.63 -6.50 -2.69
C SER A 194 14.04 -7.61 -1.72
N GLU A 195 15.34 -7.87 -1.51
CA GLU A 195 15.80 -8.91 -0.58
C GLU A 195 15.34 -8.64 0.86
N LYS A 196 15.29 -7.36 1.25
CA LYS A 196 14.82 -6.95 2.58
C LYS A 196 13.31 -7.10 2.74
N LEU A 197 12.54 -6.94 1.66
CA LEU A 197 11.09 -7.13 1.67
C LEU A 197 10.70 -8.62 1.57
N LEU A 198 11.58 -9.46 1.03
CA LEU A 198 11.30 -10.87 0.73
C LEU A 198 11.94 -11.85 1.74
N LEU A 199 12.18 -11.42 2.98
CA LEU A 199 12.81 -12.24 4.02
C LEU A 199 12.09 -13.57 4.27
N ASN A 200 10.75 -13.55 4.21
CA ASN A 200 9.89 -14.72 4.43
C ASN A 200 9.34 -15.28 3.12
N TYR A 201 10.11 -15.15 2.03
CA TYR A 201 9.77 -15.75 0.75
C TYR A 201 9.68 -17.28 0.86
N VAL A 202 8.49 -17.79 0.55
CA VAL A 202 8.23 -19.22 0.44
C VAL A 202 8.07 -19.55 -1.04
N PRO A 203 8.90 -20.46 -1.60
CA PRO A 203 8.89 -20.76 -3.03
C PRO A 203 7.57 -21.27 -3.60
N GLU A 204 6.62 -21.72 -2.78
CA GLU A 204 5.30 -22.23 -3.17
C GLU A 204 4.19 -21.18 -3.06
N GLU A 205 4.43 -20.07 -2.37
CA GLU A 205 3.42 -19.06 -2.11
C GLU A 205 3.49 -17.92 -3.14
N PRO A 206 2.36 -17.49 -3.70
CA PRO A 206 2.34 -16.47 -4.74
C PRO A 206 2.60 -15.06 -4.22
N ARG A 207 2.62 -14.91 -2.90
CA ARG A 207 2.73 -13.64 -2.20
C ARG A 207 3.54 -13.83 -0.93
N VAL A 208 4.30 -12.80 -0.57
CA VAL A 208 5.06 -12.77 0.68
C VAL A 208 4.41 -11.79 1.63
N VAL A 209 4.20 -12.24 2.87
CA VAL A 209 3.88 -11.35 3.98
C VAL A 209 5.18 -10.68 4.41
N VAL A 210 5.25 -9.38 4.18
CA VAL A 210 6.43 -8.56 4.51
C VAL A 210 6.42 -8.15 5.98
N GLY A 211 5.22 -7.92 6.51
CA GLY A 211 4.98 -7.41 7.86
C GLY A 211 3.75 -6.51 7.88
N TYR A 212 3.86 -5.32 8.46
CA TYR A 212 2.77 -4.38 8.63
C TYR A 212 3.12 -2.98 8.13
N LEU A 213 2.14 -2.26 7.59
CA LEU A 213 2.17 -0.81 7.40
C LEU A 213 1.48 -0.16 8.61
N ASP A 214 2.24 0.60 9.38
CA ASP A 214 1.77 1.31 10.56
C ASP A 214 1.71 2.81 10.31
N ALA A 215 0.60 3.42 10.73
CA ALA A 215 0.40 4.86 10.69
C ALA A 215 0.24 5.42 12.10
N TYR A 216 0.89 6.55 12.36
CA TYR A 216 0.90 7.21 13.66
C TYR A 216 0.38 8.65 13.58
N SER A 217 -0.14 9.11 14.70
CA SER A 217 -0.38 10.54 15.00
C SER A 217 0.29 10.81 16.35
N GLY A 218 1.48 11.42 16.32
CA GLY A 218 2.32 11.58 17.50
C GLY A 218 2.81 10.22 18.04
N PRO A 219 2.57 9.90 19.33
CA PRO A 219 2.97 8.63 19.91
C PRO A 219 1.99 7.48 19.59
N ASP A 220 0.76 7.80 19.19
CA ASP A 220 -0.31 6.81 19.07
C ASP A 220 -0.35 6.20 17.67
N ARG A 221 -0.40 4.86 17.61
CA ARG A 221 -0.66 4.15 16.35
C ARG A 221 -2.15 4.21 16.03
N ILE A 222 -2.48 4.88 14.93
CA ILE A 222 -3.86 5.08 14.47
C ILE A 222 -4.30 4.04 13.44
N SER A 223 -3.36 3.34 12.81
CA SER A 223 -3.66 2.25 11.87
C SER A 223 -2.53 1.23 11.80
N ARG A 224 -2.91 -0.02 11.59
CA ARG A 224 -2.03 -1.14 11.20
C ARG A 224 -2.72 -1.92 10.08
N ARG A 225 -1.99 -2.27 9.03
CA ARG A 225 -2.45 -3.11 7.90
C ARG A 225 -1.36 -4.11 7.55
N ASN A 226 -1.66 -5.34 7.11
CA ASN A 226 -0.58 -6.23 6.66
C ASN A 226 0.05 -5.64 5.39
N LEU A 227 1.33 -5.86 5.16
CA LEU A 227 2.00 -5.55 3.90
C LEU A 227 2.30 -6.86 3.19
N ILE A 228 1.74 -7.04 1.99
CA ILE A 228 1.83 -8.28 1.22
C ILE A 228 2.25 -7.93 -0.21
N LEU A 229 3.25 -8.62 -0.76
CA LEU A 229 3.77 -8.36 -2.11
C LEU A 229 3.67 -9.60 -2.99
N PRO A 230 3.34 -9.45 -4.29
CA PRO A 230 3.30 -10.54 -5.25
C PRO A 230 4.72 -10.97 -5.61
N VAL A 231 4.93 -12.29 -5.66
CA VAL A 231 6.23 -12.88 -5.96
C VAL A 231 6.14 -13.98 -7.00
N ARG A 232 7.23 -14.18 -7.74
CA ARG A 232 7.39 -15.31 -8.63
C ARG A 232 7.66 -16.53 -7.76
N THR A 233 6.89 -17.60 -7.96
CA THR A 233 6.95 -18.84 -7.17
C THR A 233 7.07 -20.04 -8.12
N ALA A 234 7.60 -21.16 -7.62
CA ALA A 234 7.60 -22.45 -8.31
C ALA A 234 6.18 -22.99 -8.57
N ALA A 235 5.18 -22.56 -7.79
CA ALA A 235 3.78 -22.90 -8.03
C ALA A 235 3.18 -22.18 -9.26
N MET A 236 3.85 -21.12 -9.75
CA MET A 236 3.51 -20.41 -10.99
C MET A 236 4.36 -20.95 -12.15
N PRO A 237 3.85 -21.92 -12.94
CA PRO A 237 4.55 -22.36 -14.14
C PRO A 237 4.68 -21.19 -15.13
N ASP A 238 5.67 -21.28 -16.00
CA ASP A 238 5.71 -20.40 -17.16
C ASP A 238 4.45 -20.64 -18.00
N THR A 239 3.78 -19.55 -18.32
CA THR A 239 2.59 -19.57 -19.13
C THR A 239 2.95 -19.45 -20.60
N ASP A 240 2.39 -20.34 -21.43
CA ASP A 240 2.49 -20.22 -22.88
C ASP A 240 1.75 -18.95 -23.34
N MET A 241 2.52 -17.92 -23.69
CA MET A 241 2.00 -16.65 -24.14
C MET A 241 1.91 -16.61 -25.66
N ARG A 242 0.74 -16.21 -26.15
CA ARG A 242 0.53 -15.86 -27.55
C ARG A 242 0.46 -14.34 -27.69
N ILE A 243 1.48 -13.78 -28.31
CA ILE A 243 1.44 -12.39 -28.78
C ILE A 243 0.50 -12.32 -29.98
N ILE A 244 -0.54 -11.49 -29.89
CA ILE A 244 -1.50 -11.29 -30.98
C ILE A 244 -0.98 -10.14 -31.86
N ASP A 245 -0.62 -9.02 -31.23
CA ASP A 245 0.03 -7.87 -31.86
C ASP A 245 0.73 -6.99 -30.82
N HIS A 246 1.11 -5.77 -31.21
CA HIS A 246 1.82 -4.80 -30.36
C HIS A 246 1.00 -4.27 -29.17
N SER A 247 -0.33 -4.43 -29.17
CA SER A 247 -1.22 -3.96 -28.12
C SER A 247 -1.99 -5.10 -27.45
N ARG A 248 -1.82 -6.35 -27.88
CA ARG A 248 -2.59 -7.49 -27.37
C ARG A 248 -1.75 -8.75 -27.25
N GLN A 249 -1.89 -9.42 -26.13
CA GLN A 249 -1.38 -10.76 -25.91
C GLN A 249 -2.35 -11.57 -25.07
N ARG A 250 -2.27 -12.89 -25.14
CA ARG A 250 -3.07 -13.78 -24.30
C ARG A 250 -2.30 -15.01 -23.85
N SER A 251 -2.88 -15.69 -22.89
CA SER A 251 -2.52 -17.02 -22.46
C SER A 251 -3.75 -17.95 -22.48
N GLY A 252 -3.69 -19.08 -21.78
CA GLY A 252 -4.82 -20.00 -21.64
C GLY A 252 -5.94 -19.46 -20.75
N ARG A 253 -5.70 -18.44 -19.92
CA ARG A 253 -6.71 -17.83 -19.01
C ARG A 253 -6.80 -16.31 -19.06
N VAL A 254 -5.80 -15.62 -19.61
CA VAL A 254 -5.68 -14.16 -19.50
C VAL A 254 -5.60 -13.53 -20.88
N LEU A 255 -6.38 -12.48 -21.11
CA LEU A 255 -6.22 -11.55 -22.23
C LEU A 255 -5.67 -10.23 -21.71
N ASN A 256 -4.46 -9.85 -22.11
CA ASN A 256 -3.89 -8.54 -21.80
C ASN A 256 -3.99 -7.61 -23.01
N ILE A 257 -4.62 -6.45 -22.80
CA ILE A 257 -4.77 -5.38 -23.79
C ILE A 257 -4.03 -4.16 -23.26
N ARG A 258 -3.01 -3.72 -23.99
CA ARG A 258 -2.37 -2.42 -23.77
C ARG A 258 -3.24 -1.32 -24.36
N TYR A 259 -3.52 -0.32 -23.55
CA TYR A 259 -4.24 0.88 -23.92
C TYR A 259 -3.55 2.14 -23.35
N ASP A 260 -3.13 3.03 -24.23
CA ASP A 260 -2.33 4.22 -23.85
C ASP A 260 -3.14 5.52 -23.72
N GLY A 261 -4.45 5.48 -24.04
CA GLY A 261 -5.34 6.64 -23.93
C GLY A 261 -5.79 6.94 -22.50
N GLU A 262 -6.39 8.11 -22.29
CA GLU A 262 -6.99 8.45 -20.99
C GLU A 262 -8.28 7.66 -20.78
N ILE A 263 -8.35 6.92 -19.67
CA ILE A 263 -9.56 6.26 -19.21
C ILE A 263 -10.20 7.22 -18.21
N PHE A 264 -11.29 7.89 -18.59
CA PHE A 264 -12.05 8.73 -17.66
C PHE A 264 -12.79 7.84 -16.67
N LEU A 265 -12.33 7.89 -15.42
CA LEU A 265 -12.95 7.29 -14.24
C LEU A 265 -13.79 8.37 -13.56
N GLY A 266 -15.03 8.05 -13.24
CA GLY A 266 -15.95 9.00 -12.60
C GLY A 266 -16.89 9.67 -13.59
N GLY A 267 -17.92 8.95 -13.99
CA GLY A 267 -19.07 9.56 -14.63
C GLY A 267 -20.04 8.52 -15.15
N GLN A 268 -21.30 8.65 -14.75
CA GLN A 268 -22.46 8.16 -15.50
C GLN A 268 -22.52 8.86 -16.87
N SER A 269 -21.51 8.68 -17.71
CA SER A 269 -21.50 9.16 -19.08
C SER A 269 -22.38 8.21 -19.88
N SER A 270 -23.64 8.61 -20.06
CA SER A 270 -24.59 8.03 -21.00
C SER A 270 -24.15 8.22 -22.47
N THR A 271 -23.00 8.83 -22.73
CA THR A 271 -22.42 8.97 -24.06
C THR A 271 -21.37 7.91 -24.32
N TYR A 272 -21.70 7.04 -25.28
CA TYR A 272 -20.81 6.06 -25.92
C TYR A 272 -19.41 6.62 -26.19
N ASP A 273 -18.44 6.23 -25.36
CA ASP A 273 -17.03 6.39 -25.71
C ASP A 273 -16.66 5.34 -26.78
N PRO A 274 -16.22 5.75 -27.99
CA PRO A 274 -15.74 4.83 -29.01
C PRO A 274 -14.64 3.89 -28.52
N VAL A 275 -13.85 4.33 -27.53
CA VAL A 275 -12.79 3.55 -26.88
C VAL A 275 -13.36 2.31 -26.20
N TRP A 276 -14.40 2.47 -25.38
CA TRP A 276 -14.99 1.36 -24.64
C TRP A 276 -15.61 0.31 -25.56
N ARG A 277 -16.26 0.75 -26.66
CA ARG A 277 -16.75 -0.17 -27.68
C ARG A 277 -15.61 -0.94 -28.35
N ALA A 278 -14.46 -0.31 -28.59
CA ALA A 278 -13.32 -0.99 -29.20
C ALA A 278 -12.74 -2.05 -28.26
N ILE A 279 -12.62 -1.76 -26.95
CA ILE A 279 -12.19 -2.72 -25.93
C ILE A 279 -13.20 -3.87 -25.82
N GLU A 280 -14.49 -3.56 -25.69
CA GLU A 280 -15.56 -4.58 -25.62
C GLU A 280 -15.57 -5.49 -26.85
N ASN A 281 -15.46 -4.93 -28.06
CA ASN A 281 -15.38 -5.71 -29.29
C ASN A 281 -14.13 -6.58 -29.32
N THR A 282 -12.99 -6.06 -28.85
CA THR A 282 -11.75 -6.85 -28.75
C THR A 282 -11.94 -8.02 -27.80
N VAL A 283 -12.48 -7.78 -26.61
CA VAL A 283 -12.76 -8.83 -25.62
C VAL A 283 -13.68 -9.89 -26.20
N LYS A 284 -14.81 -9.50 -26.82
CA LYS A 284 -15.74 -10.44 -27.45
C LYS A 284 -15.11 -11.24 -28.59
N ASN A 285 -14.29 -10.60 -29.42
CA ASN A 285 -13.62 -11.27 -30.54
C ASN A 285 -12.58 -12.30 -30.06
N GLU A 286 -11.83 -11.97 -29.01
CA GLU A 286 -10.74 -12.82 -28.51
C GLU A 286 -11.21 -13.88 -27.52
N LEU A 287 -12.23 -13.59 -26.70
CA LEU A 287 -12.72 -14.49 -25.66
C LEU A 287 -14.03 -15.21 -26.01
N GLY A 288 -14.81 -14.73 -26.99
CA GLY A 288 -16.18 -15.16 -27.18
C GLY A 288 -17.11 -14.71 -26.05
N GLU A 289 -18.32 -15.29 -25.97
CA GLU A 289 -19.23 -15.04 -24.86
C GLU A 289 -18.80 -15.81 -23.60
N ARG A 290 -18.77 -15.10 -22.47
CA ARG A 290 -18.49 -15.65 -21.13
C ARG A 290 -19.62 -15.27 -20.19
N ASP A 291 -19.84 -16.11 -19.17
CA ASP A 291 -20.84 -15.83 -18.14
C ASP A 291 -20.43 -14.61 -17.31
N ILE A 292 -19.14 -14.53 -16.96
CA ILE A 292 -18.56 -13.45 -16.17
C ILE A 292 -17.22 -13.01 -16.79
N TYR A 293 -17.01 -11.70 -16.87
CA TYR A 293 -15.72 -11.11 -17.21
C TYR A 293 -15.09 -10.52 -15.96
N VAL A 294 -13.82 -10.82 -15.74
CA VAL A 294 -13.05 -10.23 -14.64
C VAL A 294 -12.03 -9.29 -15.22
N LEU A 295 -12.09 -8.03 -14.81
CA LEU A 295 -11.22 -6.96 -15.28
C LEU A 295 -10.21 -6.56 -14.22
N ILE A 296 -8.97 -6.42 -14.65
CA ILE A 296 -7.87 -5.93 -13.84
C ILE A 296 -7.33 -4.65 -14.47
N GLY A 297 -7.26 -3.60 -13.67
CA GLY A 297 -6.89 -2.24 -14.05
C GLY A 297 -7.95 -1.25 -13.58
N GLN A 298 -7.56 0.01 -13.32
CA GLN A 298 -8.46 1.06 -12.82
C GLN A 298 -9.62 1.34 -13.79
N VAL A 299 -10.71 0.57 -13.69
CA VAL A 299 -11.87 0.61 -14.60
C VAL A 299 -13.15 0.35 -13.80
N GLU A 300 -13.74 1.43 -13.29
CA GLU A 300 -15.09 1.40 -12.70
C GLU A 300 -16.18 1.36 -13.78
N ALA A 301 -15.88 1.77 -15.02
CA ALA A 301 -16.89 2.04 -16.06
C ALA A 301 -17.36 0.82 -16.88
N PHE A 302 -16.61 -0.29 -16.92
CA PHE A 302 -16.95 -1.45 -17.76
C PHE A 302 -18.14 -2.27 -17.20
N ALA A 303 -18.41 -2.15 -15.90
CA ALA A 303 -19.39 -2.99 -15.20
C ALA A 303 -20.84 -2.85 -15.68
N ASN A 304 -21.16 -1.81 -16.46
CA ASN A 304 -22.53 -1.48 -16.80
C ASN A 304 -23.00 -1.92 -18.20
N ARG A 305 -22.15 -2.48 -19.09
CA ARG A 305 -22.47 -2.45 -20.54
C ARG A 305 -22.10 -3.64 -21.43
N THR A 306 -21.57 -4.75 -20.92
CA THR A 306 -21.38 -5.97 -21.73
C THR A 306 -22.72 -6.68 -21.95
N GLY A 307 -23.28 -6.59 -23.16
CA GLY A 307 -24.58 -7.18 -23.54
C GLY A 307 -24.64 -8.72 -23.53
N GLY A 308 -24.38 -9.34 -22.38
CA GLY A 308 -24.52 -10.77 -22.11
C GLY A 308 -23.87 -11.24 -20.80
N GLY A 309 -22.64 -10.80 -20.50
CA GLY A 309 -21.87 -11.23 -19.32
C GLY A 309 -21.78 -10.17 -18.23
N LYS A 310 -21.68 -10.58 -16.96
CA LYS A 310 -21.52 -9.67 -15.81
C LYS A 310 -20.05 -9.45 -15.48
N VAL A 311 -19.73 -8.37 -14.77
CA VAL A 311 -18.35 -7.85 -14.67
C VAL A 311 -17.90 -7.70 -13.23
N ILE A 312 -16.67 -8.12 -12.95
CA ILE A 312 -15.97 -7.88 -11.68
C ILE A 312 -14.73 -7.03 -11.98
N SER A 313 -14.50 -5.95 -11.23
CA SER A 313 -13.37 -5.03 -11.47
C SER A 313 -12.39 -5.00 -10.30
N PHE A 314 -11.09 -5.06 -10.62
CA PHE A 314 -9.99 -4.91 -9.67
C PHE A 314 -9.11 -3.71 -10.05
N PRO A 315 -8.68 -2.88 -9.09
CA PRO A 315 -7.89 -1.68 -9.40
C PRO A 315 -6.51 -2.00 -9.97
N ASN A 316 -5.90 -3.13 -9.56
CA ASN A 316 -4.61 -3.63 -10.04
C ASN A 316 -4.41 -5.12 -9.66
N LEU A 317 -3.25 -5.68 -9.99
CA LEU A 317 -2.94 -7.11 -9.78
C LEU A 317 -2.79 -7.54 -8.31
N PHE A 318 -2.63 -6.62 -7.36
CA PHE A 318 -2.45 -6.95 -5.94
C PHE A 318 -3.71 -7.56 -5.32
N PHE A 319 -4.88 -7.14 -5.77
CA PHE A 319 -6.17 -7.57 -5.22
C PHE A 319 -6.76 -8.79 -5.93
N PHE A 320 -6.26 -9.12 -7.13
CA PHE A 320 -6.83 -10.19 -7.93
C PHE A 320 -6.46 -11.59 -7.42
N ASP A 321 -7.47 -12.39 -7.13
CA ASP A 321 -7.37 -13.85 -6.89
C ASP A 321 -8.77 -14.43 -7.05
N LEU A 322 -9.01 -15.32 -8.02
CA LEU A 322 -10.36 -15.86 -8.27
C LEU A 322 -10.88 -16.77 -7.14
N ALA A 323 -10.02 -17.15 -6.20
CA ALA A 323 -10.43 -17.85 -4.99
C ALA A 323 -10.65 -16.90 -3.79
N SER A 324 -10.47 -15.58 -3.96
CA SER A 324 -10.72 -14.64 -2.89
C SER A 324 -12.19 -14.53 -2.55
N ARG A 325 -12.47 -14.30 -1.27
CA ARG A 325 -13.81 -14.04 -0.77
C ARG A 325 -14.44 -12.84 -1.47
N GLY A 326 -13.70 -11.75 -1.71
CA GLY A 326 -14.21 -10.60 -2.45
C GLY A 326 -14.60 -10.98 -3.87
N THR A 327 -13.76 -11.70 -4.62
CA THR A 327 -14.14 -12.19 -5.96
C THR A 327 -15.39 -13.06 -5.90
N ILE A 328 -15.46 -13.99 -4.95
CA ILE A 328 -16.59 -14.90 -4.80
C ILE A 328 -17.88 -14.13 -4.44
N HIS A 329 -17.79 -13.09 -3.63
CA HIS A 329 -18.89 -12.18 -3.32
C HIS A 329 -19.41 -11.48 -4.58
N GLU A 330 -18.51 -10.97 -5.41
CA GLU A 330 -18.87 -10.32 -6.68
C GLU A 330 -19.48 -11.31 -7.69
N ILE A 331 -19.02 -12.57 -7.70
CA ILE A 331 -19.69 -13.65 -8.45
C ILE A 331 -21.12 -13.86 -7.94
N GLY A 332 -21.35 -13.75 -6.63
CA GLY A 332 -22.69 -13.79 -6.02
C GLY A 332 -23.63 -12.74 -6.60
N HIS A 333 -23.21 -11.47 -6.67
CA HIS A 333 -23.98 -10.43 -7.39
C HIS A 333 -24.17 -10.80 -8.88
N CYS A 334 -23.14 -11.39 -9.48
CA CYS A 334 -23.22 -11.89 -10.86
C CYS A 334 -24.21 -13.07 -11.02
N LEU A 335 -24.65 -13.72 -9.96
CA LEU A 335 -25.71 -14.73 -10.02
C LEU A 335 -27.07 -14.19 -9.60
N GLY A 336 -27.19 -12.86 -9.46
CA GLY A 336 -28.46 -12.19 -9.14
C GLY A 336 -28.79 -12.21 -7.65
N LEU A 337 -27.80 -12.46 -6.79
CA LEU A 337 -28.01 -12.40 -5.36
C LEU A 337 -28.27 -10.98 -4.86
N ALA A 338 -28.92 -10.94 -3.69
CA ALA A 338 -29.24 -9.75 -2.89
C ALA A 338 -30.21 -8.75 -3.54
N TYR A 339 -31.10 -9.27 -4.37
CA TYR A 339 -32.35 -8.60 -4.71
C TYR A 339 -33.51 -9.45 -4.16
N SER A 340 -34.26 -8.88 -3.22
CA SER A 340 -35.55 -9.41 -2.79
C SER A 340 -36.49 -8.24 -2.53
N SER A 341 -37.74 -8.45 -2.92
CA SER A 341 -38.85 -7.54 -2.65
C SER A 341 -39.40 -7.75 -1.23
N HIS A 342 -38.98 -8.81 -0.53
CA HIS A 342 -39.39 -9.09 0.84
C HIS A 342 -38.83 -8.04 1.82
N PRO A 343 -39.67 -7.32 2.61
CA PRO A 343 -39.23 -6.22 3.47
C PRO A 343 -38.15 -6.57 4.50
N SER A 344 -38.17 -7.79 5.03
CA SER A 344 -37.16 -8.27 6.00
C SER A 344 -35.81 -8.66 5.39
N LEU A 345 -35.71 -8.71 4.06
CA LEU A 345 -34.47 -9.05 3.34
C LEU A 345 -33.86 -7.85 2.62
N ARG A 346 -34.67 -6.84 2.33
CA ARG A 346 -34.26 -5.64 1.61
C ARG A 346 -33.41 -4.74 2.49
N ASP A 347 -32.18 -4.49 2.05
CA ASP A 347 -31.34 -3.47 2.66
C ASP A 347 -31.90 -2.06 2.39
N PRO A 348 -32.25 -1.29 3.45
CA PRO A 348 -32.74 0.09 3.32
C PRO A 348 -31.71 1.07 2.73
N ALA A 349 -30.41 0.77 2.82
CA ALA A 349 -29.34 1.65 2.35
C ALA A 349 -29.13 1.63 0.82
N ALA A 350 -29.77 0.70 0.09
CA ALA A 350 -29.56 0.37 -1.34
C ALA A 350 -28.13 -0.10 -1.67
N GLY A 351 -27.85 -1.07 -2.54
CA GLY A 351 -28.55 -2.28 -2.98
C GLY A 351 -27.44 -3.29 -3.35
N GLY A 352 -27.68 -4.60 -3.20
CA GLY A 352 -26.67 -5.64 -3.45
C GLY A 352 -26.27 -6.46 -2.21
N HIS A 353 -26.70 -6.09 -1.01
CA HIS A 353 -26.48 -6.92 0.20
C HIS A 353 -27.80 -7.27 0.89
N TRP A 354 -27.75 -8.19 1.85
CA TRP A 354 -28.89 -8.55 2.67
C TRP A 354 -29.11 -7.55 3.80
N ALA A 355 -30.37 -7.34 4.18
CA ALA A 355 -30.70 -6.75 5.47
C ALA A 355 -30.04 -7.57 6.62
N PRO A 356 -29.67 -6.92 7.74
CA PRO A 356 -29.15 -7.63 8.91
C PRO A 356 -30.03 -8.81 9.33
N GLY A 357 -29.38 -9.89 9.76
CA GLY A 357 -30.03 -11.13 10.19
C GLY A 357 -29.40 -12.38 9.54
N ASN A 358 -30.05 -13.54 9.65
CA ASN A 358 -29.49 -14.79 9.16
C ASN A 358 -29.34 -14.85 7.62
N ALA A 359 -30.06 -14.02 6.86
CA ALA A 359 -29.82 -13.89 5.42
C ALA A 359 -28.42 -13.33 5.11
N ALA A 360 -27.92 -12.41 5.94
CA ALA A 360 -26.62 -11.77 5.79
C ALA A 360 -25.45 -12.64 6.27
N LEU A 361 -25.71 -13.85 6.77
CA LEU A 361 -24.66 -14.78 7.17
C LEU A 361 -23.90 -15.31 5.95
N GLY A 362 -22.57 -15.20 6.00
CA GLY A 362 -21.68 -15.78 5.00
C GLY A 362 -21.13 -14.73 4.04
N ILE A 363 -21.15 -15.05 2.75
CA ILE A 363 -20.39 -14.34 1.72
C ILE A 363 -21.01 -12.99 1.35
N MET A 364 -22.33 -12.90 1.15
CA MET A 364 -22.96 -11.67 0.65
C MET A 364 -23.10 -10.58 1.70
N GLY A 365 -23.22 -10.94 2.99
CA GLY A 365 -23.17 -9.94 4.05
C GLY A 365 -24.29 -8.89 4.02
N TRP A 366 -24.00 -7.73 4.62
CA TRP A 366 -24.90 -6.58 4.79
C TRP A 366 -24.16 -5.27 4.44
N SER A 367 -24.88 -4.16 4.24
CA SER A 367 -24.24 -2.87 3.96
C SER A 367 -23.93 -2.06 5.22
N LEU A 368 -22.75 -1.47 5.25
CA LEU A 368 -22.36 -0.40 6.17
C LEU A 368 -22.95 0.96 5.72
N PRO A 369 -22.96 1.98 6.61
CA PRO A 369 -23.20 3.37 6.20
C PRO A 369 -22.32 3.75 5.01
N GLY A 370 -22.94 4.26 3.95
CA GLY A 370 -22.25 4.57 2.69
C GLY A 370 -22.27 3.45 1.64
N GLY A 371 -22.92 2.32 1.92
CA GLY A 371 -23.21 1.28 0.93
C GLY A 371 -22.12 0.22 0.73
N ALA A 372 -21.02 0.30 1.48
CA ALA A 372 -19.96 -0.71 1.42
C ALA A 372 -20.42 -2.04 2.05
N GLY A 373 -20.10 -3.17 1.42
CA GLY A 373 -20.41 -4.51 1.96
C GLY A 373 -19.54 -4.87 3.17
N ALA A 374 -20.14 -5.55 4.14
CA ALA A 374 -19.45 -6.09 5.31
C ALA A 374 -19.95 -7.49 5.67
N THR A 375 -19.09 -8.27 6.33
CA THR A 375 -19.51 -9.53 6.95
C THR A 375 -20.44 -9.23 8.11
N PHE A 376 -21.56 -9.96 8.21
CA PHE A 376 -22.47 -9.90 9.36
C PHE A 376 -22.09 -11.00 10.35
N PRO A 377 -21.43 -10.71 11.50
CA PRO A 377 -20.78 -11.72 12.35
C PRO A 377 -21.73 -12.39 13.38
N TYR A 378 -23.03 -12.18 13.26
CA TYR A 378 -24.00 -12.59 14.28
C TYR A 378 -25.01 -13.60 13.72
N ARG A 379 -25.35 -14.61 14.51
CA ARG A 379 -26.45 -15.54 14.25
C ARG A 379 -27.61 -15.23 15.17
N LEU A 380 -28.80 -15.15 14.60
CA LEU A 380 -30.06 -15.10 15.34
C LEU A 380 -30.53 -16.53 15.62
N GLU A 381 -30.65 -16.87 16.90
CA GLU A 381 -31.16 -18.17 17.37
C GLU A 381 -32.45 -17.98 18.17
N ALA A 382 -33.42 -18.86 17.98
CA ALA A 382 -34.71 -18.77 18.66
C ALA A 382 -34.55 -18.52 20.17
N GLY A 383 -35.20 -17.47 20.67
CA GLY A 383 -35.27 -17.17 22.09
C GLY A 383 -36.33 -18.03 22.79
N ASP A 384 -36.43 -17.89 24.11
CA ASP A 384 -37.48 -18.52 24.91
C ASP A 384 -38.86 -17.87 24.70
N ASP A 385 -38.87 -16.62 24.20
CA ASP A 385 -40.06 -15.89 23.78
C ASP A 385 -40.25 -16.07 22.25
N PRO A 386 -41.45 -16.46 21.78
CA PRO A 386 -41.71 -16.63 20.35
C PRO A 386 -41.53 -15.37 19.49
N ASP A 387 -41.57 -14.17 20.09
CA ASP A 387 -41.47 -12.88 19.39
C ASP A 387 -40.07 -12.25 19.49
N THR A 388 -39.10 -12.90 20.16
CA THR A 388 -37.71 -12.44 20.23
C THR A 388 -36.71 -13.57 19.99
N THR A 389 -35.54 -13.25 19.45
CA THR A 389 -34.43 -14.20 19.31
C THR A 389 -33.20 -13.71 20.04
N GLY A 390 -32.39 -14.66 20.49
CA GLY A 390 -31.07 -14.37 21.01
C GLY A 390 -30.11 -14.05 19.88
N LEU A 391 -29.40 -12.93 19.98
CA LEU A 391 -28.25 -12.63 19.14
C LEU A 391 -26.99 -13.31 19.70
N TRP A 392 -26.40 -14.20 18.92
CA TRP A 392 -25.17 -14.92 19.28
C TRP A 392 -24.05 -14.57 18.30
N VAL A 393 -22.86 -14.34 18.84
CA VAL A 393 -21.64 -14.32 18.01
C VAL A 393 -21.28 -15.77 17.75
N THR A 394 -21.39 -16.20 16.49
CA THR A 394 -20.98 -17.55 16.10
C THR A 394 -19.88 -17.47 15.06
N PRO A 395 -18.88 -18.38 15.09
CA PRO A 395 -17.98 -18.53 13.96
C PRO A 395 -18.79 -18.78 12.69
N ILE A 396 -18.58 -17.95 11.67
CA ILE A 396 -19.32 -18.05 10.41
C ILE A 396 -18.50 -18.85 9.42
N ALA A 397 -19.11 -19.89 8.85
CA ALA A 397 -18.59 -20.51 7.65
C ALA A 397 -18.77 -19.52 6.48
N MET A 398 -17.66 -19.11 5.86
CA MET A 398 -17.68 -18.25 4.67
C MET A 398 -18.13 -19.04 3.43
N GLU A 399 -19.42 -19.35 3.38
CA GLU A 399 -20.13 -20.09 2.33
C GLU A 399 -21.40 -19.35 1.93
N PHE A 400 -21.97 -19.73 0.79
CA PHE A 400 -23.32 -19.32 0.43
C PHE A 400 -24.34 -20.12 1.25
N ASN A 401 -25.33 -19.43 1.81
CA ASN A 401 -26.40 -20.05 2.60
C ASN A 401 -27.49 -20.67 1.70
N ASP A 402 -28.43 -21.41 2.30
CA ASP A 402 -29.43 -22.17 1.52
C ASP A 402 -30.37 -21.26 0.73
N LEU A 403 -30.71 -20.08 1.26
CA LEU A 403 -31.51 -19.07 0.56
C LEU A 403 -30.75 -18.53 -0.66
N GLU A 404 -29.47 -18.24 -0.51
CA GLU A 404 -28.60 -17.78 -1.60
C GLU A 404 -28.48 -18.85 -2.69
N LEU A 405 -28.18 -20.10 -2.32
CA LEU A 405 -28.09 -21.20 -3.28
C LEU A 405 -29.43 -21.50 -3.98
N TYR A 406 -30.57 -21.30 -3.30
CA TYR A 406 -31.89 -21.32 -3.94
C TYR A 406 -32.05 -20.17 -4.93
N LYS A 407 -31.71 -18.94 -4.54
CA LYS A 407 -31.81 -17.76 -5.41
C LYS A 407 -30.88 -17.84 -6.62
N MET A 408 -29.76 -18.54 -6.53
CA MET A 408 -28.91 -18.88 -7.67
C MET A 408 -29.50 -19.97 -8.58
N GLY A 409 -30.59 -20.64 -8.17
CA GLY A 409 -31.22 -21.73 -8.91
C GLY A 409 -30.60 -23.12 -8.69
N ALA A 410 -29.75 -23.27 -7.66
CA ALA A 410 -28.97 -24.50 -7.42
C ALA A 410 -29.54 -25.39 -6.30
N LEU A 411 -30.41 -24.84 -5.45
CA LEU A 411 -31.18 -25.62 -4.47
C LEU A 411 -32.68 -25.52 -4.75
N PRO A 412 -33.43 -26.63 -4.57
CA PRO A 412 -34.89 -26.58 -4.59
C PRO A 412 -35.43 -25.96 -3.29
N LYS A 413 -36.62 -25.36 -3.31
CA LYS A 413 -37.17 -24.63 -2.16
C LYS A 413 -37.38 -25.52 -0.92
N GLU A 414 -37.61 -26.81 -1.11
CA GLU A 414 -37.80 -27.80 -0.03
C GLU A 414 -36.54 -28.00 0.82
N ARG A 415 -35.38 -27.57 0.31
CA ARG A 415 -34.10 -27.59 1.01
C ARG A 415 -33.78 -26.28 1.72
N VAL A 416 -34.67 -25.28 1.66
CA VAL A 416 -34.48 -23.97 2.28
C VAL A 416 -35.30 -23.89 3.56
N ALA A 417 -34.63 -24.00 4.70
CA ALA A 417 -35.27 -23.79 6.00
C ALA A 417 -35.68 -22.31 6.20
N PRO A 418 -36.71 -22.01 7.01
CA PRO A 418 -37.01 -20.64 7.40
C PRO A 418 -35.78 -19.95 8.01
N ILE A 419 -35.54 -18.71 7.61
CA ILE A 419 -34.45 -17.89 8.12
C ILE A 419 -34.97 -16.86 9.12
N THR A 420 -34.27 -16.69 10.23
CA THR A 420 -34.60 -15.68 11.23
C THR A 420 -34.09 -14.31 10.79
N GLN A 421 -34.98 -13.33 10.69
CA GLN A 421 -34.64 -11.94 10.35
C GLN A 421 -35.18 -10.98 11.42
N PHE A 422 -34.56 -9.81 11.55
CA PHE A 422 -35.12 -8.73 12.36
C PHE A 422 -36.49 -8.30 11.82
N THR A 423 -37.43 -8.00 12.71
CA THR A 423 -38.74 -7.48 12.32
C THR A 423 -38.64 -6.06 11.75
N ASP A 424 -37.68 -5.27 12.25
CA ASP A 424 -37.33 -3.94 11.74
C ASP A 424 -35.82 -3.87 11.40
N PRO A 425 -35.45 -4.16 10.14
CA PRO A 425 -34.06 -4.06 9.69
C PRO A 425 -33.45 -2.66 9.82
N ALA A 426 -34.25 -1.59 9.70
CA ALA A 426 -33.74 -0.23 9.79
C ALA A 426 -33.34 0.11 11.23
N ALA A 427 -34.14 -0.32 12.22
CA ALA A 427 -33.77 -0.23 13.62
C ALA A 427 -32.50 -1.03 13.94
N ALA A 428 -32.38 -2.25 13.39
CA ALA A 428 -31.20 -3.09 13.57
C ALA A 428 -29.92 -2.41 13.02
N ILE A 429 -29.97 -1.82 11.82
CA ILE A 429 -28.86 -1.05 11.24
C ILE A 429 -28.46 0.11 12.17
N SER A 430 -29.44 0.82 12.75
CA SER A 430 -29.14 1.90 13.70
C SER A 430 -28.42 1.42 14.95
N TRP A 431 -28.65 0.19 15.41
CA TRP A 431 -27.94 -0.38 16.56
C TRP A 431 -26.48 -0.67 16.23
N PHE A 432 -26.21 -1.24 15.06
CA PHE A 432 -24.86 -1.58 14.63
C PHE A 432 -24.02 -0.36 14.22
N ASN A 433 -24.67 0.74 13.81
CA ASN A 433 -24.00 1.99 13.47
C ASN A 433 -23.70 2.89 14.67
N ASN A 434 -24.06 2.47 15.88
CA ASN A 434 -23.72 3.20 17.10
C ASN A 434 -22.23 2.98 17.44
N PRO A 435 -21.42 4.04 17.64
CA PRO A 435 -19.99 3.92 17.99
C PRO A 435 -19.74 3.18 19.30
N TYR A 436 -20.77 3.02 20.12
CA TYR A 436 -20.81 1.98 21.14
C TYR A 436 -21.51 0.77 20.50
N PRO A 437 -20.75 -0.20 19.93
CA PRO A 437 -21.36 -1.46 19.55
C PRO A 437 -22.08 -2.00 20.78
N LEU A 438 -23.17 -2.76 20.56
CA LEU A 438 -23.88 -3.56 21.55
C LEU A 438 -23.05 -3.72 22.84
N PRO A 439 -23.55 -3.22 23.99
CA PRO A 439 -22.74 -2.89 25.17
C PRO A 439 -21.60 -3.88 25.30
N SER A 440 -20.36 -3.39 25.28
CA SER A 440 -19.15 -4.22 25.32
C SER A 440 -19.20 -5.19 26.50
N CYS A 441 -19.81 -6.35 26.27
CA CYS A 441 -19.85 -7.41 27.23
C CYS A 441 -18.51 -8.12 27.10
N GLY A 442 -17.81 -8.32 28.22
CA GLY A 442 -16.64 -9.17 28.27
C GLY A 442 -16.98 -10.63 27.91
N GLU A 443 -16.22 -11.59 28.44
CA GLU A 443 -16.28 -13.02 28.11
C GLU A 443 -17.66 -13.73 28.28
N SER A 444 -18.74 -13.04 28.64
CA SER A 444 -20.05 -13.62 29.00
C SER A 444 -21.23 -13.19 28.10
N CYS A 445 -21.00 -12.65 26.90
CA CYS A 445 -22.08 -12.26 25.99
C CYS A 445 -22.77 -13.49 25.36
N GLN A 446 -23.74 -14.09 26.08
CA GLN A 446 -24.50 -15.23 25.57
C GLN A 446 -25.89 -14.86 25.05
N ARG A 447 -26.50 -13.70 25.31
CA ARG A 447 -27.81 -13.42 24.70
C ARG A 447 -28.23 -11.96 24.74
N LEU A 448 -28.60 -11.41 23.58
CA LEU A 448 -29.40 -10.19 23.46
C LEU A 448 -30.73 -10.56 22.81
N ASP A 449 -31.84 -10.36 23.51
CA ASP A 449 -33.16 -10.58 22.95
C ASP A 449 -33.51 -9.44 21.99
N VAL A 450 -33.67 -9.77 20.72
CA VAL A 450 -33.98 -8.81 19.65
C VAL A 450 -35.30 -9.15 18.95
N PRO A 451 -36.14 -8.14 18.62
CA PRO A 451 -37.35 -8.35 17.83
C PRO A 451 -37.02 -8.94 16.47
N SER A 452 -37.52 -10.14 16.23
CA SER A 452 -37.14 -10.96 15.08
C SER A 452 -38.17 -12.04 14.87
N ARG A 453 -38.21 -12.60 13.66
CA ARG A 453 -39.15 -13.66 13.31
C ARG A 453 -38.57 -14.59 12.27
N PRO A 454 -39.01 -15.85 12.21
CA PRO A 454 -38.76 -16.68 11.04
C PRO A 454 -39.45 -16.09 9.80
N VAL A 455 -38.77 -16.17 8.67
CA VAL A 455 -39.26 -15.85 7.34
C VAL A 455 -39.13 -17.12 6.50
N SER A 456 -40.26 -17.65 6.03
CA SER A 456 -40.28 -18.87 5.21
C SER A 456 -39.88 -18.59 3.76
N ILE A 457 -39.44 -19.63 3.05
CA ILE A 457 -39.15 -19.51 1.62
C ILE A 457 -40.40 -19.17 0.79
N ASP A 458 -41.57 -19.66 1.19
CA ASP A 458 -42.83 -19.36 0.49
C ASP A 458 -43.24 -17.88 0.66
N GLU A 459 -42.98 -17.25 1.82
CA GLU A 459 -43.14 -15.79 1.98
C GLU A 459 -42.22 -15.00 1.04
N ILE A 460 -40.97 -15.44 0.91
CA ILE A 460 -39.97 -14.81 0.04
C ILE A 460 -40.40 -14.94 -1.42
N ILE A 461 -40.81 -16.14 -1.86
CA ILE A 461 -41.32 -16.37 -3.22
C ILE A 461 -42.55 -15.51 -3.51
N ALA A 462 -43.48 -15.45 -2.55
CA ALA A 462 -44.69 -14.63 -2.70
C ALA A 462 -44.37 -13.14 -2.83
N ALA A 463 -43.35 -12.64 -2.12
CA ALA A 463 -42.91 -11.25 -2.20
C ALA A 463 -42.11 -10.96 -3.48
N ASP A 464 -41.21 -11.85 -3.89
CA ASP A 464 -40.36 -11.69 -5.07
C ASP A 464 -41.15 -11.85 -6.37
N GLY A 465 -42.25 -12.62 -6.36
CA GLY A 465 -43.14 -12.80 -7.51
C GLY A 465 -42.63 -13.75 -8.59
N GLU A 466 -41.45 -14.33 -8.39
CA GLU A 466 -40.83 -15.27 -9.31
C GLU A 466 -40.04 -16.37 -8.58
N THR A 467 -39.97 -17.54 -9.21
CA THR A 467 -39.03 -18.61 -8.81
C THR A 467 -37.78 -18.45 -9.67
N PRO A 468 -36.58 -18.52 -9.07
CA PRO A 468 -35.34 -18.44 -9.82
C PRO A 468 -35.26 -19.56 -10.86
N PRO A 469 -34.75 -19.28 -12.08
CA PRO A 469 -34.54 -20.32 -13.08
C PRO A 469 -33.50 -21.34 -12.60
N ALA A 470 -33.47 -22.52 -13.21
CA ALA A 470 -32.45 -23.52 -12.90
C ALA A 470 -31.04 -22.96 -13.18
N ALA A 471 -30.11 -23.20 -12.24
CA ALA A 471 -28.75 -22.69 -12.33
C ALA A 471 -27.98 -23.27 -13.52
N LYS A 472 -27.21 -22.41 -14.21
CA LYS A 472 -26.04 -22.87 -14.98
C LYS A 472 -24.89 -23.09 -14.00
N THR A 473 -24.69 -24.34 -13.58
CA THR A 473 -23.73 -24.68 -12.50
C THR A 473 -22.27 -24.73 -12.95
N GLY A 474 -22.01 -24.82 -14.25
CA GLY A 474 -20.67 -24.65 -14.84
C GLY A 474 -20.51 -23.25 -15.41
N LEU A 475 -19.82 -22.37 -14.67
CA LEU A 475 -19.60 -20.99 -15.07
C LEU A 475 -18.31 -20.84 -15.86
N THR A 476 -18.35 -20.02 -16.91
CA THR A 476 -17.19 -19.63 -17.70
C THR A 476 -16.76 -18.20 -17.35
N LEU A 477 -15.50 -18.05 -16.97
CA LEU A 477 -14.91 -16.76 -16.62
C LEU A 477 -13.84 -16.36 -17.65
N GLY A 478 -13.84 -15.10 -18.07
CA GLY A 478 -12.78 -14.52 -18.89
C GLY A 478 -12.01 -13.44 -18.13
N THR A 479 -10.72 -13.64 -17.87
CA THR A 479 -9.88 -12.63 -17.22
C THR A 479 -9.24 -11.71 -18.27
N VAL A 480 -9.49 -10.41 -18.14
CA VAL A 480 -8.99 -9.36 -19.02
C VAL A 480 -8.19 -8.35 -18.22
N VAL A 481 -6.98 -8.03 -18.68
CA VAL A 481 -6.08 -7.09 -18.02
C VAL A 481 -5.81 -5.91 -18.93
N LEU A 482 -6.10 -4.72 -18.44
CA LEU A 482 -5.87 -3.47 -19.17
C LEU A 482 -4.60 -2.82 -18.63
N THR A 483 -3.60 -2.63 -19.49
CA THR A 483 -2.30 -2.03 -19.11
C THR A 483 -2.03 -0.74 -19.87
N ARG A 484 -1.21 0.14 -19.29
CA ARG A 484 -0.79 1.40 -19.93
C ARG A 484 0.71 1.38 -20.24
N GLY A 485 1.10 1.91 -21.40
CA GLY A 485 2.49 2.09 -21.82
C GLY A 485 3.20 0.82 -22.27
N ARG A 486 2.81 -0.35 -21.76
CA ARG A 486 3.37 -1.65 -22.14
C ARG A 486 2.37 -2.78 -21.99
N LEU A 487 2.65 -3.91 -22.64
CA LEU A 487 2.06 -5.19 -22.27
C LEU A 487 2.71 -5.72 -20.98
N LEU A 488 2.02 -6.64 -20.31
CA LEU A 488 2.56 -7.36 -19.17
C LEU A 488 3.80 -8.16 -19.58
N SER A 489 4.75 -8.26 -18.65
CA SER A 489 5.89 -9.18 -18.74
C SER A 489 5.42 -10.65 -18.60
N PRO A 490 6.27 -11.62 -18.99
CA PRO A 490 5.97 -13.04 -18.79
C PRO A 490 5.64 -13.41 -17.33
N ASP A 491 6.34 -12.83 -16.36
CA ASP A 491 6.10 -13.10 -14.94
C ASP A 491 4.74 -12.58 -14.47
N GLU A 492 4.37 -11.37 -14.89
CA GLU A 492 3.05 -10.79 -14.58
C GLU A 492 1.91 -11.59 -15.21
N MET A 493 2.07 -12.02 -16.46
CA MET A 493 1.10 -12.90 -17.12
C MET A 493 0.97 -14.23 -16.38
N SER A 494 2.09 -14.83 -15.97
CA SER A 494 2.11 -16.11 -15.23
C SER A 494 1.46 -15.98 -13.85
N PHE A 495 1.68 -14.86 -13.16
CA PHE A 495 1.02 -14.56 -11.90
C PHE A 495 -0.50 -14.48 -12.05
N ILE A 496 -1.00 -13.71 -13.03
CA ILE A 496 -2.43 -13.54 -13.25
C ILE A 496 -3.07 -14.85 -13.74
N GLU A 497 -2.39 -15.63 -14.60
CA GLU A 497 -2.81 -16.98 -14.99
C GLU A 497 -3.01 -17.87 -13.76
N TYR A 498 -2.02 -17.90 -12.86
CA TYR A 498 -2.08 -18.69 -11.63
C TYR A 498 -3.24 -18.25 -10.73
N MET A 499 -3.42 -16.94 -10.54
CA MET A 499 -4.54 -16.39 -9.77
C MET A 499 -5.91 -16.67 -10.40
N ALA A 500 -6.01 -16.69 -11.73
CA ALA A 500 -7.22 -17.08 -12.44
C ALA A 500 -7.51 -18.58 -12.27
N LYS A 501 -6.48 -19.43 -12.41
CA LYS A 501 -6.63 -20.89 -12.25
C LYS A 501 -7.15 -21.29 -10.88
N ARG A 502 -6.84 -20.53 -9.83
CA ARG A 502 -7.32 -20.81 -8.46
C ARG A 502 -8.84 -20.80 -8.30
N GLY A 503 -9.58 -20.12 -9.19
CA GLY A 503 -11.04 -20.20 -9.25
C GLY A 503 -11.56 -21.62 -9.58
N GLU A 504 -10.73 -22.43 -10.24
CA GLU A 504 -11.01 -23.82 -10.63
C GLU A 504 -10.64 -24.82 -9.52
N SER A 505 -10.15 -24.35 -8.36
CA SER A 505 -9.66 -25.24 -7.30
C SER A 505 -10.76 -26.14 -6.73
N GLU A 506 -10.43 -27.41 -6.56
CA GLU A 506 -11.27 -28.40 -5.87
C GLU A 506 -10.96 -28.49 -4.38
N ASP A 507 -9.92 -27.82 -3.90
CA ASP A 507 -9.51 -27.86 -2.50
C ASP A 507 -10.61 -27.23 -1.61
N PRO A 508 -10.88 -27.85 -0.45
CA PRO A 508 -11.91 -27.35 0.46
C PRO A 508 -11.51 -26.02 1.13
N SER A 509 -10.22 -25.70 1.14
CA SER A 509 -9.68 -24.42 1.60
C SER A 509 -8.31 -24.16 0.98
N ILE A 510 -8.03 -22.89 0.68
CA ILE A 510 -6.73 -22.45 0.20
C ILE A 510 -6.30 -21.17 0.92
N GLY A 511 -4.99 -20.95 1.09
CA GLY A 511 -4.46 -19.68 1.58
C GLY A 511 -4.72 -18.58 0.57
N VAL A 512 -5.46 -17.54 0.95
CA VAL A 512 -5.79 -16.38 0.11
C VAL A 512 -5.18 -15.15 0.72
N HIS A 513 -4.64 -14.29 -0.15
CA HIS A 513 -4.24 -12.94 0.23
C HIS A 513 -4.96 -11.94 -0.69
N GLU A 514 -5.79 -11.09 -0.11
CA GLU A 514 -6.62 -10.13 -0.84
C GLU A 514 -6.19 -8.71 -0.48
N GLY A 515 -5.40 -8.09 -1.35
CA GLY A 515 -4.69 -6.85 -1.04
C GLY A 515 -3.79 -7.04 0.18
N LEU A 516 -4.13 -6.34 1.27
CA LEU A 516 -3.40 -6.33 2.54
C LEU A 516 -4.00 -7.30 3.58
N TRP A 517 -4.83 -8.25 3.19
CA TRP A 517 -5.47 -9.24 4.09
C TRP A 517 -5.04 -10.65 3.72
N SER A 518 -4.84 -11.52 4.71
CA SER A 518 -4.56 -12.96 4.51
C SER A 518 -5.53 -13.81 5.33
N TYR A 519 -6.02 -14.91 4.76
CA TYR A 519 -6.94 -15.84 5.42
C TYR A 519 -6.99 -17.19 4.71
N ALA A 520 -7.44 -18.23 5.43
CA ALA A 520 -7.84 -19.49 4.81
C ALA A 520 -9.21 -19.31 4.12
N GLY A 521 -9.19 -19.16 2.80
CA GLY A 521 -10.39 -18.98 1.97
C GLY A 521 -11.01 -20.30 1.55
N LYS A 522 -12.28 -20.24 1.13
CA LYS A 522 -12.97 -21.33 0.42
C LYS A 522 -13.12 -20.93 -1.04
N PRO A 523 -12.48 -21.62 -2.00
CA PRO A 523 -12.70 -21.40 -3.42
C PRO A 523 -14.18 -21.54 -3.80
N PHE A 524 -14.60 -21.01 -4.95
CA PHE A 524 -16.01 -20.94 -5.32
C PHE A 524 -16.76 -22.28 -5.23
N ARG A 525 -16.13 -23.38 -5.65
CA ARG A 525 -16.69 -24.73 -5.52
C ARG A 525 -16.93 -25.11 -4.06
N ALA A 526 -15.97 -24.87 -3.17
CA ALA A 526 -16.12 -25.12 -1.74
C ALA A 526 -17.16 -24.19 -1.09
N ALA A 527 -17.14 -22.91 -1.43
CA ALA A 527 -18.10 -21.89 -0.97
C ALA A 527 -19.55 -22.21 -1.36
N THR A 528 -19.77 -22.94 -2.46
CA THR A 528 -21.07 -23.42 -2.93
C THR A 528 -21.36 -24.88 -2.56
N ARG A 529 -20.54 -25.48 -1.68
CA ARG A 529 -20.68 -26.89 -1.24
C ARG A 529 -20.65 -27.90 -2.40
N GLY A 530 -19.91 -27.58 -3.44
CA GLY A 530 -19.72 -28.40 -4.63
C GLY A 530 -20.82 -28.26 -5.69
N LEU A 531 -21.80 -27.37 -5.51
CA LEU A 531 -22.91 -27.21 -6.45
C LEU A 531 -22.52 -26.46 -7.73
N PHE A 532 -21.48 -25.62 -7.68
CA PHE A 532 -20.97 -24.90 -8.84
C PHE A 532 -19.51 -25.24 -9.14
N THR A 533 -19.13 -25.00 -10.39
CA THR A 533 -17.75 -25.05 -10.88
C THR A 533 -17.47 -23.81 -11.71
N ILE A 534 -16.20 -23.42 -11.77
CA ILE A 534 -15.69 -22.35 -12.63
C ILE A 534 -14.71 -22.96 -13.61
N SER A 535 -14.78 -22.50 -14.85
CA SER A 535 -13.74 -22.64 -15.87
C SER A 535 -13.22 -21.25 -16.21
N ALA A 536 -11.97 -20.95 -15.86
CA ALA A 536 -11.29 -19.72 -16.25
C ALA A 536 -10.54 -19.86 -17.59
N SER A 537 -10.53 -21.06 -18.19
CA SER A 537 -9.98 -21.30 -19.53
C SER A 537 -10.65 -20.43 -20.59
N ILE A 538 -9.83 -19.72 -21.36
CA ILE A 538 -10.27 -18.89 -22.49
C ILE A 538 -9.99 -19.51 -23.86
N ASP A 539 -9.40 -20.70 -23.89
CA ASP A 539 -9.20 -21.52 -25.10
C ASP A 539 -10.45 -22.32 -25.51
#